data_AF-A0A6P8VYM8-F1
#
_entry.id   AF-A0A6P8VYM8-F1
#
_cell.length_a   1.000
_cell.length_b   1.000
_cell.length_c   1.000
_cell.angle_alpha   90.00
_cell.angle_beta   90.00
_cell.angle_gamma   90.00
#
_symmetry.space_group_name_H-M   'P 1'
#
loop_
_entity.id
_entity.type
_entity.pdbx_description
1 polymer ?
#
loop_
_entity_poly.entity_id
_entity_poly.type
_entity_poly.pdbx_seq_one_letter_code
_entity_poly.pdbx_strand_id
1 'polypeptide(L)'
;MDPRFVHVMRSGREMVDKKHQLFKGRTSMFTDELKNGNISMKLSNVNFSDRGKYRCFIPELGRQAFVQLVFASGSSSPPVVSLSGLDGQSGGVVLQCESAGWYPEPEVLWLDAEGKLLSAGPPETVRGPYELYTVSSRVTVEKRPSNSFTCRVQHHNTTRTTQTQIHFPDDFFKLQSRSSSIIIGLAVSLAVCILLLAVSFFFLWREHIFKTKRKRSDEDQFLNEGERVQLMKPDAVQMEALKGNVGKKSKKKNQSEQQLLEEQRRRKDAEKEVQTLEEQLQNKKKEVESKQSELQDLHAEKQRSEKELQSLKGDLWNKNRELGRIQRSLNSVSRYDQTSEREEEQKKKAEAEQEVDTLEKELESRQKETDTNITELSSQCEVKEAEVQQLQEEVQRMETSLQTLMESINTELERSRAAEASSSSSSRFKQKRSSRNESQEDQKRREEAETEVSILKEKLQNESREIPPSSRPL
;
A
#
# COMPACT_ATOMS: atom_id res chain seq x y z
N MET A 1 8.43 -40.03 34.17
CA MET A 1 7.02 -40.18 34.60
C MET A 1 6.94 -41.36 35.55
N ASP A 2 6.40 -41.13 36.74
CA ASP A 2 6.07 -42.19 37.70
C ASP A 2 4.76 -41.81 38.42
N PRO A 3 3.71 -42.67 38.44
CA PRO A 3 3.57 -43.95 37.75
C PRO A 3 3.79 -43.88 36.23
N ARG A 4 4.30 -44.96 35.63
CA ARG A 4 4.56 -45.01 34.17
C ARG A 4 3.31 -45.22 33.29
N PHE A 5 2.12 -45.41 33.88
CA PHE A 5 0.93 -45.77 33.11
C PHE A 5 0.08 -44.55 32.75
N VAL A 6 -0.36 -44.52 31.50
CA VAL A 6 -1.27 -43.51 30.94
C VAL A 6 -2.72 -43.88 31.28
N HIS A 7 -3.09 -45.13 31.02
CA HIS A 7 -4.35 -45.76 31.39
C HIS A 7 -4.10 -47.22 31.77
N VAL A 8 -4.90 -47.77 32.68
CA VAL A 8 -4.81 -49.16 33.14
C VAL A 8 -6.22 -49.66 33.41
N MET A 9 -6.59 -50.79 32.79
CA MET A 9 -7.82 -51.50 33.09
C MET A 9 -7.49 -52.90 33.62
N ARG A 10 -8.19 -53.34 34.66
CA ARG A 10 -8.05 -54.69 35.23
C ARG A 10 -9.44 -55.20 35.64
N SER A 11 -9.78 -56.43 35.26
CA SER A 11 -11.06 -57.06 35.63
C SER A 11 -12.29 -56.18 35.31
N GLY A 12 -12.28 -55.51 34.15
CA GLY A 12 -13.35 -54.62 33.70
C GLY A 12 -13.43 -53.25 34.40
N ARG A 13 -12.45 -52.89 35.25
CA ARG A 13 -12.42 -51.61 35.99
C ARG A 13 -11.16 -50.80 35.69
N GLU A 14 -11.28 -49.48 35.62
CA GLU A 14 -10.12 -48.58 35.50
C GLU A 14 -9.38 -48.44 36.84
N MET A 15 -8.06 -48.63 36.82
CA MET A 15 -7.20 -48.54 38.00
C MET A 15 -6.64 -47.13 38.14
N VAL A 16 -7.48 -46.18 38.56
CA VAL A 16 -7.16 -44.73 38.60
C VAL A 16 -5.87 -44.42 39.38
N ASP A 17 -5.61 -45.13 40.48
CA ASP A 17 -4.42 -44.92 41.33
C ASP A 17 -3.10 -45.36 40.69
N LYS A 18 -3.15 -46.16 39.61
CA LYS A 18 -1.96 -46.58 38.86
C LYS A 18 -1.62 -45.63 37.72
N LYS A 19 -2.47 -44.64 37.42
CA LYS A 19 -2.23 -43.65 36.35
C LYS A 19 -1.32 -42.53 36.81
N HIS A 20 -0.45 -42.08 35.92
CA HIS A 20 0.30 -40.82 36.08
C HIS A 20 -0.67 -39.65 36.24
N GLN A 21 -0.34 -38.68 37.08
CA GLN A 21 -1.23 -37.56 37.41
C GLN A 21 -1.69 -36.80 36.15
N LEU A 22 -0.79 -36.54 35.19
CA LEU A 22 -1.07 -35.85 33.92
C LEU A 22 -2.14 -36.53 33.03
N PHE A 23 -2.51 -37.79 33.28
CA PHE A 23 -3.50 -38.54 32.49
C PHE A 23 -4.76 -38.92 33.29
N LYS A 24 -4.85 -38.56 34.59
CA LYS A 24 -6.09 -38.71 35.37
C LYS A 24 -7.19 -37.81 34.77
N GLY A 25 -8.43 -38.31 34.74
CA GLY A 25 -9.57 -37.63 34.08
C GLY A 25 -9.52 -37.50 32.54
N ARG A 26 -8.35 -37.68 31.91
CA ARG A 26 -8.15 -37.38 30.48
C ARG A 26 -8.21 -38.60 29.55
N THR A 27 -8.19 -39.82 30.06
CA THR A 27 -8.19 -41.04 29.24
C THR A 27 -9.46 -41.86 29.43
N SER A 28 -10.01 -42.44 28.36
CA SER A 28 -11.05 -43.48 28.43
C SER A 28 -10.80 -44.58 27.39
N MET A 29 -11.42 -45.74 27.58
CA MET A 29 -11.37 -46.86 26.64
C MET A 29 -12.76 -47.07 26.03
N PHE A 30 -12.83 -47.55 24.78
CA PHE A 30 -14.09 -47.92 24.13
C PHE A 30 -14.58 -49.28 24.62
N THR A 31 -15.16 -49.31 25.83
CA THR A 31 -15.56 -50.55 26.53
C THR A 31 -16.50 -51.43 25.72
N ASP A 32 -17.42 -50.83 24.97
CA ASP A 32 -18.43 -51.57 24.20
C ASP A 32 -17.85 -52.28 22.98
N GLU A 33 -16.67 -51.82 22.50
CA GLU A 33 -15.95 -52.34 21.35
C GLU A 33 -14.87 -53.39 21.73
N LEU A 34 -14.64 -53.60 23.04
CA LEU A 34 -13.71 -54.64 23.53
C LEU A 34 -14.11 -56.04 23.06
N LYS A 35 -15.41 -56.32 22.98
CA LYS A 35 -15.97 -57.58 22.47
C LYS A 35 -15.64 -57.82 20.98
N ASN A 36 -15.36 -56.73 20.23
CA ASN A 36 -14.94 -56.75 18.84
C ASN A 36 -13.39 -56.77 18.70
N GLY A 37 -12.65 -56.85 19.82
CA GLY A 37 -11.18 -56.83 19.85
C GLY A 37 -10.55 -55.44 19.77
N ASN A 38 -11.34 -54.37 19.80
CA ASN A 38 -10.84 -53.00 19.76
C ASN A 38 -10.44 -52.52 21.16
N ILE A 39 -9.14 -52.40 21.38
CA ILE A 39 -8.52 -51.97 22.65
C ILE A 39 -8.09 -50.50 22.64
N SER A 40 -8.65 -49.69 21.75
CA SER A 40 -8.28 -48.28 21.58
C SER A 40 -8.61 -47.45 22.83
N MET A 41 -7.77 -46.44 23.08
CA MET A 41 -7.92 -45.50 24.18
C MET A 41 -8.05 -44.09 23.61
N LYS A 42 -9.08 -43.36 24.02
CA LYS A 42 -9.23 -41.92 23.78
C LYS A 42 -8.40 -41.14 24.80
N LEU A 43 -7.66 -40.14 24.33
CA LEU A 43 -7.07 -39.08 25.16
C LEU A 43 -7.80 -37.77 24.85
N SER A 44 -8.33 -37.12 25.89
CA SER A 44 -9.10 -35.88 25.83
C SER A 44 -8.24 -34.69 26.26
N ASN A 45 -8.57 -33.50 25.75
CA ASN A 45 -7.86 -32.24 26.00
C ASN A 45 -6.35 -32.39 25.75
N VAL A 46 -5.99 -32.92 24.58
CA VAL A 46 -4.60 -33.25 24.21
C VAL A 46 -3.75 -31.97 24.19
N ASN A 47 -2.60 -32.02 24.85
CA ASN A 47 -1.62 -30.93 24.97
C ASN A 47 -0.31 -31.36 24.31
N PHE A 48 0.51 -30.40 23.87
CA PHE A 48 1.79 -30.64 23.20
C PHE A 48 2.71 -31.60 23.98
N SER A 49 2.71 -31.49 25.32
CA SER A 49 3.49 -32.36 26.23
C SER A 49 3.06 -33.83 26.24
N ASP A 50 1.92 -34.19 25.65
CA ASP A 50 1.52 -35.60 25.45
C ASP A 50 2.20 -36.22 24.23
N ARG A 51 2.87 -35.44 23.36
CA ARG A 51 3.59 -35.98 22.20
C ARG A 51 4.59 -37.07 22.63
N GLY A 52 4.49 -38.26 22.06
CA GLY A 52 5.41 -39.34 22.40
C GLY A 52 5.02 -40.71 21.83
N LYS A 53 5.91 -41.68 22.08
CA LYS A 53 5.69 -43.09 21.73
C LYS A 53 5.00 -43.81 22.88
N TYR A 54 3.73 -44.12 22.70
CA TYR A 54 2.91 -44.88 23.62
C TYR A 54 3.09 -46.39 23.39
N ARG A 55 2.94 -47.16 24.46
CA ARG A 55 2.97 -48.64 24.45
C ARG A 55 1.63 -49.16 24.94
N CYS A 56 0.89 -49.84 24.07
CA CYS A 56 -0.20 -50.73 24.48
C CYS A 56 0.40 -52.10 24.85
N PHE A 57 -0.13 -52.73 25.91
CA PHE A 57 0.35 -54.04 26.38
C PHE A 57 -0.79 -54.82 27.04
N ILE A 58 -0.99 -56.07 26.61
CA ILE A 58 -1.93 -57.02 27.20
C ILE A 58 -1.11 -58.17 27.81
N PRO A 59 -0.94 -58.21 29.15
CA PRO A 59 -0.11 -59.21 29.80
C PRO A 59 -0.55 -60.65 29.52
N GLU A 60 -1.85 -60.93 29.59
CA GLU A 60 -2.44 -62.27 29.43
C GLU A 60 -2.23 -62.87 28.03
N LEU A 61 -2.04 -62.02 27.01
CA LEU A 61 -1.79 -62.44 25.63
C LEU A 61 -0.30 -62.31 25.24
N GLY A 62 0.56 -61.77 26.11
CA GLY A 62 1.94 -61.40 25.79
C GLY A 62 2.09 -60.35 24.67
N ARG A 63 0.99 -59.70 24.25
CA ARG A 63 0.95 -58.82 23.07
C ARG A 63 1.26 -57.37 23.44
N GLN A 64 2.05 -56.72 22.59
CA GLN A 64 2.42 -55.31 22.70
C GLN A 64 2.24 -54.61 21.35
N ALA A 65 1.83 -53.35 21.38
CA ALA A 65 1.81 -52.47 20.21
C ALA A 65 2.37 -51.10 20.59
N PHE A 66 2.93 -50.38 19.62
CA PHE A 66 3.43 -49.03 19.82
C PHE A 66 2.67 -48.06 18.93
N VAL A 67 2.27 -46.93 19.50
CA VAL A 67 1.54 -45.86 18.81
C VAL A 67 2.33 -44.56 19.01
N GLN A 68 2.65 -43.86 17.93
CA GLN A 68 3.29 -42.55 18.00
C GLN A 68 2.19 -41.48 17.99
N LEU A 69 2.03 -40.75 19.09
CA LEU A 69 1.22 -39.54 19.09
C LEU A 69 2.06 -38.40 18.51
N VAL A 70 1.56 -37.78 17.45
CA VAL A 70 2.12 -36.58 16.82
C VAL A 70 1.10 -35.45 16.90
N PHE A 71 1.59 -34.23 17.07
CA PHE A 71 0.79 -33.04 16.77
C PHE A 71 0.87 -32.75 15.26
N ALA A 72 -0.22 -32.21 14.72
CA ALA A 72 -0.22 -31.47 13.46
C ALA A 72 -0.85 -30.11 13.77
N SER A 73 -0.19 -29.01 13.39
CA SER A 73 -0.73 -27.69 13.70
C SER A 73 -2.00 -27.41 12.87
N GLY A 74 -3.09 -27.10 13.55
CA GLY A 74 -4.32 -26.61 12.92
C GLY A 74 -4.31 -25.11 12.64
N SER A 75 -3.38 -24.36 13.25
CA SER A 75 -3.40 -22.89 13.40
C SER A 75 -2.21 -22.20 12.73
N SER A 76 -1.62 -22.80 11.69
CA SER A 76 -0.55 -22.19 10.91
C SER A 76 -1.05 -20.97 10.13
N SER A 77 -0.31 -19.86 10.16
CA SER A 77 -0.69 -18.64 9.46
C SER A 77 -0.46 -18.74 7.95
N PRO A 78 -1.26 -18.06 7.11
CA PRO A 78 -0.92 -17.87 5.70
C PRO A 78 0.46 -17.20 5.56
N PRO A 79 1.27 -17.54 4.53
CA PRO A 79 2.54 -16.88 4.31
C PRO A 79 2.32 -15.42 3.93
N VAL A 80 3.01 -14.51 4.59
CA VAL A 80 3.06 -13.10 4.22
C VAL A 80 4.24 -12.91 3.28
N VAL A 81 3.99 -12.34 2.10
CA VAL A 81 5.05 -12.00 1.14
C VAL A 81 5.29 -10.49 1.14
N SER A 82 6.55 -10.09 1.28
CA SER A 82 6.98 -8.70 1.37
C SER A 82 8.18 -8.42 0.46
N LEU A 83 8.40 -7.15 0.14
CA LEU A 83 9.57 -6.65 -0.58
C LEU A 83 10.71 -6.41 0.42
N SER A 84 11.83 -7.10 0.27
CA SER A 84 13.03 -6.89 1.11
C SER A 84 14.03 -5.91 0.50
N GLY A 85 14.01 -5.70 -0.81
CA GLY A 85 14.93 -4.79 -1.48
C GLY A 85 15.02 -4.99 -2.98
N LEU A 86 16.01 -4.32 -3.59
CA LEU A 86 16.35 -4.43 -5.01
C LEU A 86 17.80 -4.90 -5.11
N ASP A 87 18.07 -5.86 -6.00
CA ASP A 87 19.43 -6.28 -6.32
C ASP A 87 20.03 -5.31 -7.35
N GLY A 88 20.98 -4.49 -6.89
CA GLY A 88 21.65 -3.49 -7.71
C GLY A 88 22.59 -4.05 -8.79
N GLN A 89 22.89 -5.35 -8.79
CA GLN A 89 23.75 -5.98 -9.81
C GLN A 89 22.95 -6.60 -10.97
N SER A 90 21.77 -7.15 -10.69
CA SER A 90 20.89 -7.79 -11.69
C SER A 90 19.71 -6.91 -12.15
N GLY A 91 19.36 -5.87 -11.38
CA GLY A 91 18.09 -5.14 -11.56
C GLY A 91 16.86 -5.91 -11.05
N GLY A 92 17.08 -7.07 -10.42
CA GLY A 92 16.04 -7.91 -9.85
C GLY A 92 15.46 -7.37 -8.53
N VAL A 93 14.34 -7.95 -8.13
CA VAL A 93 13.57 -7.62 -6.93
C VAL A 93 13.77 -8.73 -5.90
N VAL A 94 14.07 -8.39 -4.65
CA VAL A 94 14.27 -9.36 -3.56
C VAL A 94 12.99 -9.48 -2.74
N LEU A 95 12.39 -10.66 -2.76
CA LEU A 95 11.17 -10.98 -2.02
C LEU A 95 11.50 -11.78 -0.77
N GLN A 96 10.76 -11.54 0.32
CA GLN A 96 10.76 -12.37 1.51
C GLN A 96 9.37 -12.92 1.76
N CYS A 97 9.33 -14.18 2.16
CA CYS A 97 8.13 -14.86 2.62
C CYS A 97 8.33 -15.22 4.10
N GLU A 98 7.30 -15.08 4.92
CA GLU A 98 7.30 -15.50 6.33
C GLU A 98 5.98 -16.15 6.72
N SER A 99 6.03 -17.24 7.50
CA SER A 99 4.84 -17.96 7.96
C SER A 99 5.11 -18.66 9.30
N ALA A 100 4.13 -18.66 10.20
CA ALA A 100 4.29 -19.06 11.59
C ALA A 100 3.32 -20.15 12.03
N GLY A 101 3.61 -20.78 13.17
CA GLY A 101 2.71 -21.76 13.78
C GLY A 101 2.74 -23.14 13.12
N TRP A 102 3.86 -23.57 12.56
CA TRP A 102 3.99 -24.87 11.90
C TRP A 102 4.51 -25.93 12.87
N TYR A 103 3.92 -27.13 12.81
CA TYR A 103 4.51 -28.32 13.42
C TYR A 103 4.03 -29.57 12.66
N PRO A 104 4.93 -30.48 12.22
CA PRO A 104 6.40 -30.38 12.30
C PRO A 104 6.97 -29.24 11.42
N GLU A 105 8.29 -29.14 11.33
CA GLU A 105 8.99 -28.20 10.43
C GLU A 105 8.50 -28.34 8.97
N PRO A 106 8.12 -27.24 8.29
CA PRO A 106 7.60 -27.28 6.93
C PRO A 106 8.67 -26.96 5.88
N GLU A 107 8.38 -27.29 4.63
CA GLU A 107 9.12 -26.82 3.45
C GLU A 107 8.54 -25.49 2.95
N VAL A 108 9.41 -24.59 2.50
CA VAL A 108 9.02 -23.33 1.85
C VAL A 108 9.50 -23.35 0.39
N LEU A 109 8.56 -23.12 -0.53
CA LEU A 109 8.79 -23.18 -1.98
C LEU A 109 8.36 -21.86 -2.64
N TRP A 110 9.15 -21.42 -3.61
CA TRP A 110 8.81 -20.28 -4.46
C TRP A 110 8.44 -20.76 -5.86
N LEU A 111 7.36 -20.21 -6.41
CA LEU A 111 6.80 -20.57 -7.71
C LEU A 111 6.58 -19.31 -8.56
N ASP A 112 6.75 -19.43 -9.88
CA ASP A 112 6.25 -18.43 -10.84
C ASP A 112 4.73 -18.61 -11.10
N ALA A 113 4.15 -17.72 -11.92
CA ALA A 113 2.73 -17.74 -12.27
C ALA A 113 2.30 -19.03 -13.00
N GLU A 114 3.25 -19.72 -13.65
CA GLU A 114 3.05 -20.99 -14.33
C GLU A 114 3.17 -22.19 -13.36
N GLY A 115 3.45 -21.95 -12.07
CA GLY A 115 3.57 -22.97 -11.03
C GLY A 115 4.91 -23.70 -11.01
N LYS A 116 5.93 -23.20 -11.70
CA LYS A 116 7.27 -23.78 -11.76
C LYS A 116 8.17 -23.23 -10.64
N LEU A 117 8.99 -24.11 -10.06
CA LEU A 117 9.92 -23.78 -8.98
C LEU A 117 10.95 -22.72 -9.38
N LEU A 118 11.15 -21.75 -8.49
CA LEU A 118 12.17 -20.71 -8.55
C LEU A 118 13.36 -21.08 -7.68
N SER A 119 14.56 -20.65 -8.09
CA SER A 119 15.80 -20.89 -7.34
C SER A 119 15.93 -19.88 -6.20
N ALA A 120 15.50 -20.28 -5.01
CA ALA A 120 15.63 -19.50 -3.78
C ALA A 120 16.83 -19.94 -2.93
N GLY A 121 17.20 -19.12 -1.95
CA GLY A 121 18.15 -19.54 -0.91
C GLY A 121 17.51 -20.56 0.06
N PRO A 122 18.32 -21.24 0.90
CA PRO A 122 17.79 -22.09 1.96
C PRO A 122 16.87 -21.27 2.88
N PRO A 123 15.72 -21.81 3.33
CA PRO A 123 14.86 -21.12 4.27
C PRO A 123 15.53 -21.00 5.65
N GLU A 124 15.30 -19.87 6.31
CA GLU A 124 15.61 -19.65 7.72
C GLU A 124 14.44 -20.17 8.57
N THR A 125 14.75 -20.89 9.64
CA THR A 125 13.74 -21.50 10.52
C THR A 125 13.99 -21.11 11.98
N VAL A 126 13.03 -20.46 12.62
CA VAL A 126 13.07 -20.09 14.03
C VAL A 126 12.07 -20.92 14.80
N ARG A 127 12.51 -21.53 15.92
CA ARG A 127 11.65 -22.34 16.79
C ARG A 127 11.11 -21.48 17.92
N GLY A 128 9.82 -21.19 17.89
CA GLY A 128 9.11 -20.40 18.88
C GLY A 128 8.61 -21.20 20.08
N PRO A 129 7.74 -20.57 20.90
CA PRO A 129 7.04 -21.24 21.99
C PRO A 129 6.27 -22.49 21.52
N TYR A 130 6.10 -23.46 22.41
CA TYR A 130 5.43 -24.74 22.13
C TYR A 130 6.06 -25.56 20.98
N GLU A 131 7.35 -25.34 20.71
CA GLU A 131 8.11 -25.93 19.60
C GLU A 131 7.54 -25.67 18.20
N LEU A 132 6.67 -24.66 18.03
CA LEU A 132 6.16 -24.27 16.73
C LEU A 132 7.25 -23.57 15.91
N TYR A 133 7.28 -23.84 14.62
CA TYR A 133 8.22 -23.25 13.67
C TYR A 133 7.62 -22.01 13.03
N THR A 134 8.43 -20.95 13.00
CA THR A 134 8.29 -19.82 12.08
C THR A 134 9.36 -19.99 11.01
N VAL A 135 8.95 -19.93 9.75
CA VAL A 135 9.83 -20.12 8.59
C VAL A 135 9.87 -18.86 7.76
N SER A 136 11.05 -18.49 7.27
CA SER A 136 11.23 -17.40 6.32
C SER A 136 12.11 -17.83 5.16
N SER A 137 11.85 -17.31 3.96
CA SER A 137 12.64 -17.60 2.76
C SER A 137 12.76 -16.35 1.91
N ARG A 138 13.91 -16.19 1.25
CA ARG A 138 14.20 -15.07 0.35
C ARG A 138 14.52 -15.57 -1.06
N VAL A 139 14.00 -14.86 -2.06
CA VAL A 139 14.25 -15.12 -3.49
C VAL A 139 14.49 -13.80 -4.22
N THR A 140 15.45 -13.80 -5.15
CA THR A 140 15.64 -12.70 -6.11
C THR A 140 14.96 -13.06 -7.41
N VAL A 141 14.08 -12.19 -7.92
CA VAL A 141 13.33 -12.40 -9.15
C VAL A 141 13.59 -11.30 -10.18
N GLU A 142 13.74 -11.69 -11.43
CA GLU A 142 13.83 -10.78 -12.58
C GLU A 142 12.44 -10.54 -13.19
N LYS A 143 12.33 -9.51 -14.05
CA LYS A 143 11.06 -9.17 -14.73
C LYS A 143 10.58 -10.33 -15.60
N ARG A 144 9.30 -10.68 -15.47
CA ARG A 144 8.60 -11.70 -16.27
C ARG A 144 7.30 -11.16 -16.89
N PRO A 145 6.72 -11.84 -17.90
CA PRO A 145 5.49 -11.35 -18.55
C PRO A 145 4.28 -11.26 -17.61
N SER A 146 4.23 -12.12 -16.59
CA SER A 146 3.14 -12.23 -15.62
C SER A 146 3.42 -11.55 -14.28
N ASN A 147 4.68 -11.19 -14.00
CA ASN A 147 5.22 -10.61 -12.75
C ASN A 147 4.59 -11.10 -11.43
N SER A 148 4.12 -12.36 -11.43
CA SER A 148 3.45 -12.96 -10.29
C SER A 148 4.25 -14.14 -9.75
N PHE A 149 4.36 -14.16 -8.42
CA PHE A 149 5.16 -15.10 -7.68
C PHE A 149 4.34 -15.63 -6.52
N THR A 150 4.46 -16.91 -6.23
CA THR A 150 3.74 -17.57 -5.14
C THR A 150 4.73 -18.15 -4.15
N CYS A 151 4.59 -17.78 -2.87
CA CYS A 151 5.22 -18.52 -1.78
C CYS A 151 4.25 -19.60 -1.31
N ARG A 152 4.70 -20.86 -1.27
CA ARG A 152 3.95 -22.01 -0.77
C ARG A 152 4.69 -22.63 0.42
N VAL A 153 3.97 -22.86 1.51
CA VAL A 153 4.46 -23.57 2.70
C VAL A 153 3.68 -24.88 2.83
N GLN A 154 4.39 -26.00 3.00
CA GLN A 154 3.81 -27.34 2.96
C GLN A 154 4.56 -28.37 3.82
N HIS A 155 3.91 -29.51 4.10
CA HIS A 155 4.57 -30.69 4.67
C HIS A 155 4.74 -31.78 3.61
N HIS A 156 5.92 -32.42 3.58
CA HIS A 156 6.28 -33.53 2.68
C HIS A 156 5.21 -34.64 2.57
N ASN A 157 4.50 -34.97 3.66
CA ASN A 157 3.56 -36.11 3.72
C ASN A 157 2.08 -35.73 3.91
N THR A 158 1.69 -34.47 3.66
CA THR A 158 0.30 -34.01 3.87
C THR A 158 -0.20 -33.20 2.67
N THR A 159 -1.46 -33.39 2.27
CA THR A 159 -2.13 -32.56 1.25
C THR A 159 -2.41 -31.12 1.71
N ARG A 160 -2.14 -30.80 2.98
CA ARG A 160 -2.34 -29.47 3.56
C ARG A 160 -1.17 -28.56 3.15
N THR A 161 -1.41 -27.78 2.11
CA THR A 161 -0.54 -26.69 1.66
C THR A 161 -1.21 -25.36 1.97
N THR A 162 -0.41 -24.31 2.17
CA THR A 162 -0.91 -22.95 2.33
C THR A 162 0.01 -22.02 1.56
N GLN A 163 -0.56 -21.11 0.78
CA GLN A 163 0.19 -20.32 -0.20
C GLN A 163 -0.39 -18.93 -0.36
N THR A 164 0.49 -17.98 -0.70
CA THR A 164 0.13 -16.60 -0.99
C THR A 164 0.77 -16.21 -2.30
N GLN A 165 -0.06 -15.71 -3.22
CA GLN A 165 0.35 -15.17 -4.50
C GLN A 165 0.45 -13.65 -4.38
N ILE A 166 1.49 -13.08 -4.99
CA ILE A 166 1.68 -11.64 -5.12
C ILE A 166 1.94 -11.29 -6.59
N HIS A 167 1.53 -10.10 -7.01
CA HIS A 167 1.78 -9.56 -8.34
C HIS A 167 2.53 -8.24 -8.19
N PHE A 168 3.68 -8.11 -8.86
CA PHE A 168 4.51 -6.91 -8.81
C PHE A 168 4.30 -6.03 -10.04
N PRO A 169 4.01 -4.74 -9.88
CA PRO A 169 3.99 -3.79 -10.99
C PRO A 169 5.34 -3.72 -11.69
N ASP A 170 5.29 -3.52 -13.01
CA ASP A 170 6.46 -3.42 -13.89
C ASP A 170 7.50 -2.38 -13.43
N ASP A 171 7.06 -1.32 -12.77
CA ASP A 171 7.86 -0.15 -12.37
C ASP A 171 8.92 -0.46 -11.30
N PHE A 172 8.76 -1.56 -10.55
CA PHE A 172 9.75 -1.99 -9.54
C PHE A 172 10.99 -2.64 -10.16
N PHE A 173 10.88 -3.14 -11.39
CA PHE A 173 12.00 -3.74 -12.12
C PHE A 173 12.80 -2.64 -12.83
N LYS A 174 13.91 -2.22 -12.22
CA LYS A 174 14.80 -1.23 -12.82
C LYS A 174 15.35 -1.76 -14.14
N LEU A 175 14.86 -1.21 -15.25
CA LEU A 175 15.48 -1.36 -16.56
C LEU A 175 16.92 -0.86 -16.49
N GLN A 176 17.88 -1.78 -16.40
CA GLN A 176 19.31 -1.47 -16.47
C GLN A 176 19.66 -1.07 -17.90
N SER A 177 19.33 0.17 -18.23
CA SER A 177 19.53 0.75 -19.54
C SER A 177 21.04 0.92 -19.77
N ARG A 178 21.60 0.06 -20.62
CA ARG A 178 22.99 0.13 -21.15
C ARG A 178 23.32 1.44 -21.90
N SER A 179 22.38 2.38 -21.92
CA SER A 179 22.42 3.66 -22.64
C SER A 179 23.20 4.75 -21.92
N SER A 180 23.43 4.67 -20.60
CA SER A 180 24.10 5.75 -19.84
C SER A 180 25.49 6.10 -20.40
N SER A 181 26.31 5.10 -20.70
CA SER A 181 27.63 5.29 -21.32
C SER A 181 27.56 5.91 -22.73
N ILE A 182 26.50 5.60 -23.49
CA ILE A 182 26.29 6.11 -24.86
C ILE A 182 25.85 7.58 -24.81
N ILE A 183 24.93 7.92 -23.91
CA ILE A 183 24.43 9.29 -23.72
C ILE A 183 25.56 10.23 -23.29
N ILE A 184 26.43 9.81 -22.37
CA ILE A 184 27.60 10.58 -21.94
C ILE A 184 28.56 10.80 -23.12
N GLY A 185 28.85 9.76 -23.92
CA GLY A 185 29.70 9.88 -25.10
C GLY A 185 29.16 10.86 -26.14
N LEU A 186 27.85 10.82 -26.43
CA LEU A 186 27.19 11.76 -27.34
C LEU A 186 27.22 13.19 -26.80
N ALA A 187 26.96 13.42 -25.51
CA ALA A 187 27.01 14.74 -24.89
C ALA A 187 28.42 15.37 -24.98
N VAL A 188 29.47 14.59 -24.69
CA VAL A 188 30.86 15.04 -24.81
C VAL A 188 31.21 15.36 -26.27
N SER A 189 30.83 14.50 -27.23
CA SER A 189 31.05 14.76 -28.65
C SER A 189 30.38 16.04 -29.12
N LEU A 190 29.15 16.30 -28.66
CA LEU A 190 28.37 17.47 -29.06
C LEU A 190 28.96 18.76 -28.46
N ALA A 191 29.42 18.72 -27.21
CA ALA A 191 30.15 19.83 -26.58
C ALA A 191 31.46 20.18 -27.32
N VAL A 192 32.23 19.18 -27.76
CA VAL A 192 33.45 19.40 -28.56
C VAL A 192 33.12 20.05 -29.90
N CYS A 193 32.06 19.61 -30.60
CA CYS A 193 31.61 20.24 -31.83
C CYS A 193 31.21 21.72 -31.64
N ILE A 194 30.49 22.05 -30.56
CA ILE A 194 30.14 23.45 -30.25
C ILE A 194 31.38 24.31 -30.01
N LEU A 195 32.37 23.81 -29.27
CA LEU A 195 33.61 24.53 -29.02
C LEU A 195 34.40 24.79 -30.31
N LEU A 196 34.50 23.82 -31.20
CA LEU A 196 35.16 23.98 -32.50
C LEU A 196 34.44 25.04 -33.37
N LEU A 197 33.10 25.01 -33.42
CA LEU A 197 32.32 26.01 -34.14
C LEU A 197 32.49 27.43 -33.55
N ALA A 198 32.51 27.56 -32.23
CA ALA A 198 32.73 28.85 -31.56
C ALA A 198 34.14 29.42 -31.86
N VAL A 199 35.17 28.58 -31.86
CA VAL A 199 36.53 28.96 -32.23
C VAL A 199 36.61 29.37 -33.71
N SER A 200 36.02 28.59 -34.62
CA SER A 200 35.95 28.94 -36.04
C SER A 200 35.23 30.28 -36.27
N PHE A 201 34.09 30.50 -35.60
CA PHE A 201 33.37 31.77 -35.66
C PHE A 201 34.24 32.93 -35.16
N PHE A 202 34.95 32.77 -34.04
CA PHE A 202 35.84 33.80 -33.50
C PHE A 202 36.96 34.20 -34.48
N PHE A 203 37.57 33.24 -35.19
CA PHE A 203 38.57 33.55 -36.23
C PHE A 203 37.97 34.34 -37.40
N LEU A 204 36.79 33.95 -37.90
CA LEU A 204 36.09 34.67 -38.98
C LEU A 204 35.67 36.08 -38.56
N TRP A 205 35.19 36.25 -37.32
CA TRP A 205 34.81 37.55 -36.75
C TRP A 205 36.02 38.49 -36.61
N ARG A 206 37.17 37.95 -36.20
CA ARG A 206 38.43 38.68 -36.09
C ARG A 206 38.94 39.18 -37.45
N GLU A 207 38.76 38.42 -38.53
CA GLU A 207 39.13 38.86 -39.88
C GLU A 207 38.21 39.99 -40.38
N HIS A 208 36.91 39.92 -40.06
CA HIS A 208 35.93 40.93 -40.48
C HIS A 208 36.14 42.29 -39.79
N ILE A 209 36.50 42.30 -38.50
CA ILE A 209 36.77 43.54 -37.73
C ILE A 209 38.03 44.27 -38.24
N PHE A 210 39.02 43.56 -38.80
CA PHE A 210 40.19 44.21 -39.40
C PHE A 210 39.88 44.90 -40.74
N LYS A 211 38.86 44.44 -41.48
CA LYS A 211 38.46 45.03 -42.77
C LYS A 211 37.61 46.29 -42.63
N THR A 212 36.92 46.50 -41.50
CA THR A 212 36.00 47.65 -41.30
C THR A 212 36.66 48.93 -40.80
N LYS A 213 37.96 48.94 -40.45
CA LYS A 213 38.69 50.13 -39.95
C LYS A 213 39.34 51.03 -41.02
N ARG A 214 38.93 50.97 -42.30
CA ARG A 214 39.54 51.78 -43.38
C ARG A 214 38.59 52.62 -44.24
N LYS A 215 37.34 52.85 -43.83
CA LYS A 215 36.42 53.75 -44.58
C LYS A 215 35.29 54.36 -43.75
N ARG A 216 35.63 55.26 -42.82
CA ARG A 216 34.69 56.28 -42.28
C ARG A 216 35.41 57.47 -41.65
N SER A 217 35.92 58.34 -42.51
CA SER A 217 36.13 59.76 -42.24
C SER A 217 35.58 60.44 -43.49
N ASP A 218 34.51 61.22 -43.33
CA ASP A 218 34.11 62.39 -44.15
C ASP A 218 32.71 62.85 -43.68
N GLU A 219 32.67 64.12 -43.25
CA GLU A 219 31.57 65.09 -43.18
C GLU A 219 30.24 64.73 -42.45
N ASP A 220 30.23 65.05 -41.15
CA ASP A 220 29.43 66.09 -40.48
C ASP A 220 28.17 66.73 -41.11
N GLN A 221 27.30 67.21 -40.19
CA GLN A 221 26.27 68.27 -40.33
C GLN A 221 25.04 67.98 -41.24
N PHE A 222 23.81 68.31 -40.86
CA PHE A 222 23.34 69.60 -40.33
C PHE A 222 22.11 69.48 -39.40
N LEU A 223 21.70 70.59 -38.78
CA LEU A 223 20.72 70.71 -37.70
C LEU A 223 19.30 71.15 -38.14
N ASN A 224 18.38 71.03 -37.17
CA ASN A 224 17.18 71.85 -36.91
C ASN A 224 15.84 71.64 -37.67
N GLU A 225 14.78 71.67 -36.85
CA GLU A 225 13.50 72.40 -36.97
C GLU A 225 12.62 72.21 -38.23
N GLY A 226 11.29 72.23 -38.14
CA GLY A 226 10.40 72.39 -36.98
C GLY A 226 8.92 72.41 -37.42
N GLU A 227 8.04 72.06 -36.49
CA GLU A 227 6.64 72.52 -36.33
C GLU A 227 5.82 73.03 -37.56
N ARG A 228 4.65 72.42 -37.83
CA ARG A 228 3.34 73.15 -37.80
C ARG A 228 2.09 72.30 -38.01
N VAL A 229 1.00 72.82 -37.44
CA VAL A 229 -0.39 72.38 -37.59
C VAL A 229 -1.10 73.14 -38.73
N GLN A 230 -2.00 72.46 -39.45
CA GLN A 230 -3.20 72.94 -40.17
C GLN A 230 -3.95 71.68 -40.67
N LEU A 231 -5.23 71.41 -40.41
CA LEU A 231 -6.49 72.18 -40.48
C LEU A 231 -6.98 72.43 -41.92
N MET A 232 -8.19 71.89 -42.20
CA MET A 232 -9.29 72.36 -43.07
C MET A 232 -9.89 71.27 -44.00
N LYS A 233 -11.22 71.10 -43.89
CA LYS A 233 -12.13 70.65 -44.96
C LYS A 233 -12.60 71.90 -45.75
N PRO A 234 -12.98 71.82 -47.04
CA PRO A 234 -14.33 71.34 -47.46
C PRO A 234 -14.29 70.41 -48.71
N ASP A 235 -15.39 70.17 -49.43
CA ASP A 235 -16.54 69.27 -49.16
C ASP A 235 -17.32 69.14 -50.52
N ALA A 236 -18.65 68.89 -50.56
CA ALA A 236 -19.53 68.67 -51.74
C ALA A 236 -19.29 67.33 -52.52
N VAL A 237 -20.20 66.34 -52.50
CA VAL A 237 -21.49 66.22 -53.25
C VAL A 237 -21.26 65.99 -54.76
N GLN A 238 -21.83 65.00 -55.47
CA GLN A 238 -22.67 63.83 -55.16
C GLN A 238 -22.86 63.03 -56.47
N MET A 239 -23.03 61.70 -56.44
CA MET A 239 -23.99 60.95 -57.30
C MET A 239 -23.95 59.44 -57.02
N GLU A 240 -25.11 58.79 -57.16
CA GLU A 240 -25.31 57.36 -56.90
C GLU A 240 -24.82 56.46 -58.04
N ALA A 241 -24.39 55.24 -57.71
CA ALA A 241 -24.84 54.00 -58.35
C ALA A 241 -24.40 52.75 -57.56
N LEU A 242 -25.09 51.62 -57.76
CA LEU A 242 -24.77 50.26 -57.27
C LEU A 242 -25.15 49.91 -55.82
N LYS A 243 -26.45 50.03 -55.51
CA LYS A 243 -27.12 49.05 -54.63
C LYS A 243 -26.97 47.64 -55.25
N GLY A 244 -26.12 46.79 -54.67
CA GLY A 244 -25.89 45.47 -55.28
C GLY A 244 -24.99 44.49 -54.52
N ASN A 245 -25.10 44.35 -53.19
CA ASN A 245 -24.78 43.10 -52.44
C ASN A 245 -24.91 43.15 -50.89
N VAL A 246 -25.38 44.26 -50.29
CA VAL A 246 -25.40 44.41 -48.81
C VAL A 246 -26.34 43.43 -48.09
N GLY A 247 -27.42 42.97 -48.75
CA GLY A 247 -28.44 42.11 -48.14
C GLY A 247 -27.99 40.69 -47.72
N LYS A 248 -26.96 40.11 -48.35
CA LYS A 248 -26.50 38.73 -48.04
C LYS A 248 -25.37 38.66 -47.01
N LYS A 249 -24.60 39.74 -46.82
CA LYS A 249 -23.50 39.78 -45.82
C LYS A 249 -24.00 40.11 -44.41
N SER A 250 -24.96 41.05 -44.28
CA SER A 250 -25.48 41.46 -42.97
C SER A 250 -26.15 40.29 -42.23
N LYS A 251 -27.01 39.54 -42.93
CA LYS A 251 -27.74 38.39 -42.35
C LYS A 251 -26.81 37.25 -41.88
N LYS A 252 -25.63 37.08 -42.50
CA LYS A 252 -24.67 36.03 -42.16
C LYS A 252 -23.73 36.45 -41.02
N LYS A 253 -23.41 37.75 -40.87
CA LYS A 253 -22.59 38.29 -39.76
C LYS A 253 -23.34 38.26 -38.43
N ASN A 254 -24.60 38.70 -38.42
CA ASN A 254 -25.44 38.67 -37.22
C ASN A 254 -25.68 37.24 -36.72
N GLN A 255 -25.76 36.24 -37.63
CA GLN A 255 -25.94 34.84 -37.27
C GLN A 255 -24.68 34.24 -36.62
N SER A 256 -23.47 34.60 -37.09
CA SER A 256 -22.22 34.17 -36.45
C SER A 256 -21.96 34.86 -35.10
N GLU A 257 -22.34 36.14 -34.96
CA GLU A 257 -22.23 36.86 -33.68
C GLU A 257 -23.20 36.28 -32.62
N GLN A 258 -24.41 35.89 -33.02
CA GLN A 258 -25.34 35.18 -32.13
C GLN A 258 -24.81 33.81 -31.70
N GLN A 259 -24.24 33.02 -32.62
CA GLN A 259 -23.66 31.71 -32.30
C GLN A 259 -22.48 31.83 -31.31
N LEU A 260 -21.58 32.79 -31.52
CA LEU A 260 -20.45 33.04 -30.60
C LEU A 260 -20.93 33.47 -29.20
N LEU A 261 -21.96 34.32 -29.12
CA LEU A 261 -22.52 34.76 -27.85
C LEU A 261 -23.26 33.63 -27.10
N GLU A 262 -23.85 32.68 -27.82
CA GLU A 262 -24.49 31.49 -27.23
C GLU A 262 -23.43 30.51 -26.69
N GLU A 263 -22.35 30.28 -27.44
CA GLU A 263 -21.22 29.45 -27.00
C GLU A 263 -20.54 30.03 -25.74
N GLN A 264 -20.35 31.35 -25.68
CA GLN A 264 -19.82 32.05 -24.50
C GLN A 264 -20.73 31.93 -23.26
N ARG A 265 -22.06 31.78 -23.43
CA ARG A 265 -22.96 31.51 -22.29
C ARG A 265 -22.80 30.07 -21.81
N ARG A 266 -22.82 29.10 -22.72
CA ARG A 266 -22.64 27.67 -22.39
C ARG A 266 -21.35 27.43 -21.62
N ARG A 267 -20.24 28.07 -22.02
CA ARG A 267 -18.97 28.03 -21.26
C ARG A 267 -19.13 28.56 -19.84
N LYS A 268 -19.70 29.76 -19.66
CA LYS A 268 -19.93 30.35 -18.33
C LYS A 268 -20.90 29.58 -17.45
N ASP A 269 -21.80 28.80 -18.04
CA ASP A 269 -22.72 27.95 -17.29
C ASP A 269 -22.04 26.63 -16.91
N ALA A 270 -21.22 26.04 -17.79
CA ALA A 270 -20.39 24.88 -17.48
C ALA A 270 -19.28 25.19 -16.46
N GLU A 271 -18.66 26.38 -16.49
CA GLU A 271 -17.67 26.84 -15.50
C GLU A 271 -18.27 26.89 -14.08
N LYS A 272 -19.53 27.34 -13.94
CA LYS A 272 -20.25 27.32 -12.64
C LYS A 272 -20.59 25.89 -12.20
N GLU A 273 -20.89 25.01 -13.14
CA GLU A 273 -21.18 23.60 -12.85
C GLU A 273 -19.93 22.89 -12.32
N VAL A 274 -18.76 23.10 -12.95
CA VAL A 274 -17.45 22.66 -12.43
C VAL A 274 -17.23 23.20 -11.02
N GLN A 275 -17.37 24.51 -10.80
CA GLN A 275 -17.13 25.13 -9.50
C GLN A 275 -18.06 24.58 -8.40
N THR A 276 -19.32 24.29 -8.74
CA THR A 276 -20.29 23.69 -7.80
C THR A 276 -19.92 22.25 -7.46
N LEU A 277 -19.49 21.47 -8.44
CA LEU A 277 -19.06 20.08 -8.26
C LEU A 277 -17.73 19.99 -7.47
N GLU A 278 -16.80 20.92 -7.67
CA GLU A 278 -15.57 21.03 -6.89
C GLU A 278 -15.87 21.29 -5.40
N GLU A 279 -16.80 22.19 -5.08
CA GLU A 279 -17.21 22.46 -3.69
C GLU A 279 -17.87 21.23 -3.03
N GLN A 280 -18.73 20.52 -3.77
CA GLN A 280 -19.35 19.27 -3.30
C GLN A 280 -18.29 18.17 -3.06
N LEU A 281 -17.35 18.02 -3.99
CA LEU A 281 -16.24 17.07 -3.89
C LEU A 281 -15.36 17.37 -2.67
N GLN A 282 -14.99 18.63 -2.45
CA GLN A 282 -14.18 19.06 -1.30
C GLN A 282 -14.88 18.82 0.04
N ASN A 283 -16.20 19.04 0.11
CA ASN A 283 -16.97 18.72 1.32
C ASN A 283 -17.05 17.19 1.58
N LYS A 284 -17.18 16.39 0.52
CA LYS A 284 -17.17 14.92 0.60
C LYS A 284 -15.79 14.34 0.94
N LYS A 285 -14.70 14.94 0.48
CA LYS A 285 -13.33 14.57 0.91
C LYS A 285 -13.15 14.79 2.42
N LYS A 286 -13.61 15.93 2.97
CA LYS A 286 -13.59 16.19 4.42
C LYS A 286 -14.46 15.22 5.22
N GLU A 287 -15.59 14.78 4.66
CA GLU A 287 -16.43 13.74 5.26
C GLU A 287 -15.68 12.40 5.35
N VAL A 288 -14.96 12.00 4.29
CA VAL A 288 -14.06 10.83 4.29
C VAL A 288 -12.96 10.98 5.34
N GLU A 289 -12.24 12.11 5.38
CA GLU A 289 -11.17 12.37 6.35
C GLU A 289 -11.67 12.26 7.80
N SER A 290 -12.83 12.84 8.11
CA SER A 290 -13.46 12.74 9.44
C SER A 290 -13.76 11.29 9.81
N LYS A 291 -14.29 10.48 8.87
CA LYS A 291 -14.61 9.06 9.10
C LYS A 291 -13.35 8.19 9.17
N GLN A 292 -12.32 8.52 8.42
CA GLN A 292 -10.99 7.89 8.50
C GLN A 292 -10.35 8.11 9.88
N SER A 293 -10.52 9.31 10.46
CA SER A 293 -10.05 9.60 11.83
C SER A 293 -10.83 8.81 12.89
N GLU A 294 -12.17 8.77 12.81
CA GLU A 294 -13.01 7.93 13.70
C GLU A 294 -12.55 6.46 13.69
N LEU A 295 -12.23 5.92 12.50
CA LEU A 295 -11.75 4.55 12.35
C LEU A 295 -10.36 4.33 12.96
N GLN A 296 -9.43 5.29 12.78
CA GLN A 296 -8.09 5.22 13.36
C GLN A 296 -8.12 5.21 14.90
N ASP A 297 -9.00 6.00 15.52
CA ASP A 297 -9.17 6.03 16.98
C ASP A 297 -9.69 4.68 17.51
N LEU A 298 -10.67 4.06 16.84
CA LEU A 298 -11.17 2.72 17.19
C LEU A 298 -10.08 1.64 17.10
N HIS A 299 -9.26 1.65 16.03
CA HIS A 299 -8.12 0.74 15.94
C HIS A 299 -7.07 0.99 17.04
N ALA A 300 -6.82 2.24 17.40
CA ALA A 300 -5.89 2.59 18.48
C ALA A 300 -6.39 2.14 19.85
N GLU A 301 -7.69 2.19 20.11
CA GLU A 301 -8.31 1.65 21.32
C GLU A 301 -8.19 0.12 21.40
N LYS A 302 -8.56 -0.60 20.33
CA LYS A 302 -8.38 -2.05 20.22
C LYS A 302 -6.93 -2.47 20.51
N GLN A 303 -5.97 -1.78 19.90
CA GLN A 303 -4.53 -1.99 20.11
C GLN A 303 -4.05 -1.64 21.53
N ARG A 304 -4.76 -0.77 22.27
CA ARG A 304 -4.44 -0.47 23.67
C ARG A 304 -4.86 -1.63 24.58
N SER A 305 -6.09 -2.13 24.44
CA SER A 305 -6.59 -3.27 25.22
C SER A 305 -5.76 -4.54 25.02
N GLU A 306 -5.33 -4.82 23.78
CA GLU A 306 -4.43 -5.94 23.49
C GLU A 306 -3.08 -5.82 24.22
N LYS A 307 -2.51 -4.61 24.33
CA LYS A 307 -1.22 -4.37 25.02
C LYS A 307 -1.31 -4.52 26.53
N GLU A 308 -2.40 -4.06 27.15
CA GLU A 308 -2.64 -4.23 28.58
C GLU A 308 -2.70 -5.72 28.96
N LEU A 309 -3.42 -6.51 28.17
CA LEU A 309 -3.51 -7.96 28.33
C LEU A 309 -2.16 -8.67 28.13
N GLN A 310 -1.31 -8.20 27.20
CA GLN A 310 0.05 -8.73 27.02
C GLN A 310 0.98 -8.38 28.20
N SER A 311 0.84 -7.20 28.81
CA SER A 311 1.59 -6.82 30.01
C SER A 311 1.31 -7.81 31.15
N LEU A 312 0.03 -8.05 31.44
CA LEU A 312 -0.39 -8.95 32.53
C LEU A 312 0.08 -10.40 32.32
N LYS A 313 0.13 -10.87 31.06
CA LYS A 313 0.74 -12.17 30.69
C LYS A 313 2.26 -12.19 30.95
N GLY A 314 2.95 -11.08 30.71
CA GLY A 314 4.36 -10.91 31.01
C GLY A 314 4.66 -10.96 32.51
N ASP A 315 3.83 -10.31 33.33
CA ASP A 315 3.96 -10.30 34.79
C ASP A 315 3.74 -11.70 35.38
N LEU A 316 2.70 -12.41 34.93
CA LEU A 316 2.46 -13.81 35.31
C LEU A 316 3.63 -14.72 34.91
N TRP A 317 4.22 -14.53 33.72
CA TRP A 317 5.40 -15.29 33.30
C TRP A 317 6.62 -15.03 34.20
N ASN A 318 6.86 -13.78 34.58
CA ASN A 318 7.94 -13.39 35.49
C ASN A 318 7.75 -14.02 36.88
N LYS A 319 6.52 -14.01 37.42
CA LYS A 319 6.18 -14.60 38.72
C LYS A 319 6.30 -16.13 38.72
N ASN A 320 5.81 -16.80 37.69
CA ASN A 320 6.00 -18.25 37.55
C ASN A 320 7.49 -18.64 37.41
N ARG A 321 8.30 -17.78 36.76
CA ARG A 321 9.76 -17.96 36.69
C ARG A 321 10.45 -17.76 38.05
N GLU A 322 9.97 -16.83 38.87
CA GLU A 322 10.41 -16.63 40.26
C GLU A 322 10.06 -17.83 41.14
N LEU A 323 8.81 -18.29 41.12
CA LEU A 323 8.34 -19.50 41.81
C LEU A 323 9.18 -20.72 41.42
N GLY A 324 9.52 -20.88 40.14
CA GLY A 324 10.44 -21.90 39.66
C GLY A 324 11.88 -21.78 40.19
N ARG A 325 12.36 -20.59 40.57
CA ARG A 325 13.65 -20.41 41.28
C ARG A 325 13.52 -20.85 42.74
N ILE A 326 12.49 -20.38 43.44
CA ILE A 326 12.23 -20.73 44.85
C ILE A 326 12.11 -22.25 45.01
N GLN A 327 11.32 -22.90 44.15
CA GLN A 327 11.16 -24.36 44.12
C GLN A 327 12.50 -25.12 43.89
N ARG A 328 13.45 -24.56 43.13
CA ARG A 328 14.80 -25.16 42.98
C ARG A 328 15.62 -25.00 44.25
N SER A 329 15.59 -23.82 44.87
CA SER A 329 16.29 -23.54 46.13
C SER A 329 15.81 -24.47 47.25
N LEU A 330 14.49 -24.61 47.41
CA LEU A 330 13.83 -25.48 48.39
C LEU A 330 14.21 -26.98 48.25
N ASN A 331 14.54 -27.40 47.02
CA ASN A 331 15.00 -28.75 46.69
C ASN A 331 16.50 -28.95 46.94
N SER A 332 17.31 -27.89 46.93
CA SER A 332 18.73 -27.93 47.31
C SER A 332 18.97 -27.83 48.81
N VAL A 333 18.04 -27.28 49.61
CA VAL A 333 18.14 -27.26 51.08
C VAL A 333 18.14 -28.70 51.63
N SER A 334 19.28 -29.11 52.19
CA SER A 334 19.53 -30.44 52.75
C SER A 334 18.48 -30.83 53.80
N ARG A 335 18.26 -32.14 53.98
CA ARG A 335 17.29 -32.66 54.96
C ARG A 335 17.77 -32.57 56.42
N TYR A 336 19.04 -32.17 56.62
CA TYR A 336 19.71 -32.03 57.92
C TYR A 336 20.11 -30.58 58.24
N ASP A 337 19.93 -29.64 57.31
CA ASP A 337 20.23 -28.21 57.56
C ASP A 337 19.00 -27.45 58.07
N GLN A 338 19.30 -26.28 58.64
CA GLN A 338 18.48 -25.52 59.56
C GLN A 338 16.99 -25.39 59.16
N THR A 339 16.10 -25.77 60.08
CA THR A 339 14.64 -25.64 59.92
C THR A 339 14.22 -24.19 59.62
N SER A 340 14.90 -23.20 60.21
CA SER A 340 14.61 -21.77 60.02
C SER A 340 14.74 -21.29 58.57
N GLU A 341 15.80 -21.69 57.85
CA GLU A 341 15.98 -21.29 56.44
C GLU A 341 14.91 -21.93 55.55
N ARG A 342 14.58 -23.20 55.83
CA ARG A 342 13.53 -23.93 55.11
C ARG A 342 12.14 -23.34 55.35
N GLU A 343 11.84 -22.89 56.57
CA GLU A 343 10.60 -22.21 56.93
C GLU A 343 10.47 -20.85 56.23
N GLU A 344 11.54 -20.04 56.20
CA GLU A 344 11.55 -18.76 55.49
C GLU A 344 11.35 -18.95 53.97
N GLU A 345 12.00 -19.96 53.39
CA GLU A 345 11.90 -20.24 51.96
C GLU A 345 10.56 -20.89 51.56
N GLN A 346 9.95 -21.68 52.45
CA GLN A 346 8.55 -22.12 52.33
C GLN A 346 7.56 -20.95 52.43
N LYS A 347 7.82 -19.97 53.30
CA LYS A 347 6.99 -18.76 53.41
C LYS A 347 7.03 -17.93 52.12
N LYS A 348 8.23 -17.64 51.60
CA LYS A 348 8.43 -16.96 50.30
C LYS A 348 7.75 -17.71 49.15
N LYS A 349 7.78 -19.05 49.20
CA LYS A 349 7.06 -19.89 48.23
C LYS A 349 5.54 -19.71 48.32
N ALA A 350 4.97 -19.76 49.53
CA ALA A 350 3.53 -19.61 49.73
C ALA A 350 3.03 -18.21 49.34
N GLU A 351 3.81 -17.16 49.66
CA GLU A 351 3.56 -15.78 49.22
C GLU A 351 3.54 -15.69 47.68
N ALA A 352 4.54 -16.27 47.00
CA ALA A 352 4.59 -16.30 45.53
C ALA A 352 3.49 -17.17 44.88
N GLU A 353 3.09 -18.29 45.50
CA GLU A 353 1.96 -19.12 45.03
C GLU A 353 0.63 -18.36 45.14
N GLN A 354 0.43 -17.57 46.20
CA GLN A 354 -0.75 -16.72 46.38
C GLN A 354 -0.80 -15.55 45.39
N GLU A 355 0.35 -14.92 45.10
CA GLU A 355 0.44 -13.89 44.06
C GLU A 355 0.12 -14.45 42.67
N VAL A 356 0.59 -15.66 42.34
CA VAL A 356 0.26 -16.33 41.06
C VAL A 356 -1.24 -16.64 40.96
N ASP A 357 -1.87 -17.21 41.98
CA ASP A 357 -3.33 -17.47 41.99
C ASP A 357 -4.16 -16.17 41.87
N THR A 358 -3.66 -15.06 42.41
CA THR A 358 -4.28 -13.73 42.26
C THR A 358 -4.15 -13.22 40.82
N LEU A 359 -2.95 -13.30 40.24
CA LEU A 359 -2.68 -12.88 38.86
C LEU A 359 -3.39 -13.77 37.83
N GLU A 360 -3.55 -15.07 38.07
CA GLU A 360 -4.31 -15.96 37.18
C GLU A 360 -5.80 -15.59 37.16
N LYS A 361 -6.40 -15.26 38.31
CA LYS A 361 -7.80 -14.80 38.40
C LYS A 361 -7.99 -13.44 37.75
N GLU A 362 -7.08 -12.50 37.97
CA GLU A 362 -7.12 -11.20 37.30
C GLU A 362 -6.96 -11.36 35.78
N LEU A 363 -6.03 -12.21 35.33
CA LEU A 363 -5.84 -12.52 33.93
C LEU A 363 -7.07 -13.17 33.29
N GLU A 364 -7.73 -14.13 33.96
CA GLU A 364 -8.98 -14.72 33.46
C GLU A 364 -10.11 -13.69 33.34
N SER A 365 -10.21 -12.76 34.29
CA SER A 365 -11.23 -11.69 34.25
C SER A 365 -10.92 -10.70 33.13
N ARG A 366 -9.68 -10.23 33.03
CA ARG A 366 -9.21 -9.29 32.01
C ARG A 366 -9.24 -9.88 30.60
N GLN A 367 -8.89 -11.15 30.43
CA GLN A 367 -9.00 -11.85 29.15
C GLN A 367 -10.45 -11.86 28.66
N LYS A 368 -11.42 -12.22 29.51
CA LYS A 368 -12.85 -12.21 29.15
C LYS A 368 -13.34 -10.80 28.78
N GLU A 369 -13.00 -9.79 29.59
CA GLU A 369 -13.33 -8.38 29.33
C GLU A 369 -12.75 -7.91 27.98
N THR A 370 -11.47 -8.21 27.74
CA THR A 370 -10.76 -7.86 26.50
C THR A 370 -11.34 -8.58 25.28
N ASP A 371 -11.70 -9.86 25.40
CA ASP A 371 -12.30 -10.63 24.30
C ASP A 371 -13.68 -10.05 23.90
N THR A 372 -14.50 -9.63 24.86
CA THR A 372 -15.75 -8.91 24.56
C THR A 372 -15.50 -7.55 23.93
N ASN A 373 -14.58 -6.75 24.48
CA ASN A 373 -14.30 -5.41 23.97
C ASN A 373 -13.69 -5.45 22.56
N ILE A 374 -12.79 -6.40 22.28
CA ILE A 374 -12.23 -6.63 20.95
C ILE A 374 -13.33 -7.03 19.95
N THR A 375 -14.27 -7.88 20.36
CA THR A 375 -15.38 -8.32 19.49
C THR A 375 -16.29 -7.15 19.12
N GLU A 376 -16.65 -6.31 20.10
CA GLU A 376 -17.46 -5.11 19.90
C GLU A 376 -16.73 -4.06 19.04
N LEU A 377 -15.45 -3.77 19.33
CA LEU A 377 -14.65 -2.84 18.52
C LEU A 377 -14.44 -3.35 17.09
N SER A 378 -14.30 -4.67 16.88
CA SER A 378 -14.18 -5.22 15.52
C SER A 378 -15.46 -5.05 14.70
N SER A 379 -16.65 -5.23 15.31
CA SER A 379 -17.91 -5.02 14.59
C SER A 379 -18.13 -3.53 14.24
N GLN A 380 -17.73 -2.62 15.13
CA GLN A 380 -17.76 -1.18 14.88
C GLN A 380 -16.77 -0.77 13.79
N CYS A 381 -15.55 -1.33 13.78
CA CYS A 381 -14.59 -1.13 12.68
C CYS A 381 -15.15 -1.61 11.34
N GLU A 382 -15.74 -2.81 11.25
CA GLU A 382 -16.32 -3.33 10.00
C GLU A 382 -17.41 -2.41 9.41
N VAL A 383 -18.30 -1.89 10.26
CA VAL A 383 -19.32 -0.91 9.83
C VAL A 383 -18.69 0.39 9.34
N LYS A 384 -17.67 0.89 10.05
CA LYS A 384 -16.96 2.14 9.71
C LYS A 384 -16.11 2.02 8.45
N GLU A 385 -15.45 0.89 8.23
CA GLU A 385 -14.75 0.58 6.99
C GLU A 385 -15.70 0.59 5.80
N ALA A 386 -16.91 0.02 5.94
CA ALA A 386 -17.93 0.06 4.89
C ALA A 386 -18.45 1.49 4.62
N GLU A 387 -18.70 2.30 5.66
CA GLU A 387 -19.05 3.74 5.51
C GLU A 387 -17.96 4.49 4.71
N VAL A 388 -16.68 4.29 5.08
CA VAL A 388 -15.53 4.92 4.41
C VAL A 388 -15.39 4.47 2.96
N GLN A 389 -15.51 3.17 2.67
CA GLN A 389 -15.46 2.63 1.31
C GLN A 389 -16.56 3.22 0.43
N GLN A 390 -17.81 3.28 0.91
CA GLN A 390 -18.92 3.87 0.16
C GLN A 390 -18.66 5.35 -0.17
N LEU A 391 -18.18 6.13 0.80
CA LEU A 391 -17.85 7.53 0.59
C LEU A 391 -16.66 7.72 -0.38
N GLN A 392 -15.66 6.84 -0.35
CA GLN A 392 -14.55 6.83 -1.31
C GLN A 392 -15.03 6.52 -2.74
N GLU A 393 -15.97 5.58 -2.92
CA GLU A 393 -16.61 5.32 -4.22
C GLU A 393 -17.48 6.49 -4.71
N GLU A 394 -18.14 7.23 -3.81
CA GLU A 394 -18.84 8.48 -4.15
C GLU A 394 -17.85 9.56 -4.62
N VAL A 395 -16.76 9.78 -3.89
CA VAL A 395 -15.67 10.71 -4.24
C VAL A 395 -15.08 10.37 -5.60
N GLN A 396 -14.70 9.12 -5.85
CA GLN A 396 -14.10 8.68 -7.12
C GLN A 396 -15.07 8.83 -8.30
N ARG A 397 -16.39 8.60 -8.10
CA ARG A 397 -17.41 8.87 -9.12
C ARG A 397 -17.55 10.35 -9.43
N MET A 398 -17.48 11.22 -8.43
CA MET A 398 -17.50 12.68 -8.64
C MET A 398 -16.24 13.17 -9.35
N GLU A 399 -15.05 12.69 -8.97
CA GLU A 399 -13.79 13.02 -9.66
C GLU A 399 -13.81 12.59 -11.13
N THR A 400 -14.29 11.38 -11.42
CA THR A 400 -14.45 10.89 -12.80
C THR A 400 -15.44 11.75 -13.60
N SER A 401 -16.53 12.18 -12.96
CA SER A 401 -17.54 13.06 -13.57
C SER A 401 -16.95 14.45 -13.88
N LEU A 402 -16.21 15.03 -12.93
CA LEU A 402 -15.51 16.31 -13.10
C LEU A 402 -14.47 16.24 -14.22
N GLN A 403 -13.67 15.16 -14.27
CA GLN A 403 -12.69 14.93 -15.32
C GLN A 403 -13.31 14.83 -16.71
N THR A 404 -14.42 14.09 -16.83
CA THR A 404 -15.19 13.98 -18.09
C THR A 404 -15.74 15.34 -18.53
N LEU A 405 -16.22 16.15 -17.59
CA LEU A 405 -16.79 17.47 -17.86
C LEU A 405 -15.70 18.48 -18.29
N MET A 406 -14.53 18.45 -17.65
CA MET A 406 -13.34 19.20 -18.08
C MET A 406 -12.84 18.78 -19.47
N GLU A 407 -12.84 17.48 -19.80
CA GLU A 407 -12.51 17.01 -21.15
C GLU A 407 -13.51 17.49 -22.19
N SER A 408 -14.82 17.46 -21.88
CA SER A 408 -15.85 18.03 -22.75
C SER A 408 -15.59 19.51 -23.04
N ILE A 409 -15.39 20.34 -22.00
CA ILE A 409 -15.05 21.77 -22.13
C ILE A 409 -13.79 21.96 -22.99
N ASN A 410 -12.74 21.16 -22.77
CA ASN A 410 -11.48 21.26 -23.51
C ASN A 410 -11.64 20.86 -25.00
N THR A 411 -12.45 19.84 -25.32
CA THR A 411 -12.75 19.50 -26.73
C THR A 411 -13.58 20.56 -27.43
N GLU A 412 -14.48 21.23 -26.71
CA GLU A 412 -15.27 22.34 -27.25
C GLU A 412 -14.40 23.59 -27.47
N LEU A 413 -13.46 23.87 -26.55
CA LEU A 413 -12.43 24.91 -26.72
C LEU A 413 -11.59 24.71 -27.99
N GLU A 414 -11.11 23.49 -28.25
CA GLU A 414 -10.36 23.16 -29.47
C GLU A 414 -11.20 23.29 -30.75
N ARG A 415 -12.49 22.92 -30.71
CA ARG A 415 -13.40 23.14 -31.85
C ARG A 415 -13.55 24.63 -32.17
N SER A 416 -13.72 25.49 -31.16
CA SER A 416 -13.81 26.93 -31.38
C SER A 416 -12.48 27.50 -31.92
N ARG A 417 -11.32 27.05 -31.41
CA ARG A 417 -9.98 27.42 -31.95
C ARG A 417 -9.83 27.05 -33.43
N ALA A 418 -10.24 25.84 -33.81
CA ALA A 418 -10.20 25.37 -35.20
C ALA A 418 -11.15 26.18 -36.12
N ALA A 419 -12.34 26.54 -35.63
CA ALA A 419 -13.28 27.39 -36.35
C ALA A 419 -12.70 28.80 -36.60
N GLU A 420 -12.09 29.43 -35.59
CA GLU A 420 -11.43 30.73 -35.74
C GLU A 420 -10.27 30.68 -36.74
N ALA A 421 -9.40 29.67 -36.63
CA ALA A 421 -8.29 29.46 -37.57
C ALA A 421 -8.78 29.40 -39.03
N SER A 422 -9.84 28.62 -39.29
CA SER A 422 -10.46 28.49 -40.61
C SER A 422 -11.06 29.81 -41.14
N SER A 423 -11.60 30.65 -40.25
CA SER A 423 -12.12 31.98 -40.60
C SER A 423 -10.99 32.98 -40.94
N SER A 424 -9.85 32.89 -40.24
CA SER A 424 -8.66 33.74 -40.46
C SER A 424 -7.98 33.47 -41.81
N SER A 425 -8.00 32.23 -42.30
CA SER A 425 -7.57 31.89 -43.66
C SER A 425 -8.48 32.48 -44.75
N SER A 426 -9.75 32.72 -44.45
CA SER A 426 -10.72 33.31 -45.39
C SER A 426 -10.68 34.85 -45.40
N SER A 427 -10.28 35.49 -44.29
CA SER A 427 -10.25 36.95 -44.14
C SER A 427 -8.97 37.63 -44.65
N ARG A 428 -7.88 36.88 -44.95
CA ARG A 428 -6.66 37.43 -45.57
C ARG A 428 -6.87 38.17 -46.90
N PHE A 429 -8.06 38.06 -47.51
CA PHE A 429 -8.44 38.76 -48.74
C PHE A 429 -9.46 39.89 -48.57
N LYS A 430 -9.54 40.57 -47.40
CA LYS A 430 -9.97 41.98 -47.35
C LYS A 430 -9.61 42.75 -46.06
N GLN A 431 -9.05 43.94 -46.28
CA GLN A 431 -9.09 45.14 -45.43
C GLN A 431 -8.24 45.14 -44.14
N LYS A 432 -6.97 45.56 -44.29
CA LYS A 432 -6.00 45.78 -43.23
C LYS A 432 -5.98 47.26 -42.79
N ARG A 433 -6.76 47.62 -41.75
CA ARG A 433 -6.61 48.81 -40.86
C ARG A 433 -7.91 49.05 -40.05
N SER A 434 -8.04 48.40 -38.88
CA SER A 434 -8.79 48.87 -37.68
C SER A 434 -9.05 47.69 -36.72
N SER A 435 -8.00 47.03 -36.22
CA SER A 435 -8.16 45.80 -35.39
C SER A 435 -6.98 45.54 -34.45
N ARG A 436 -6.25 46.59 -34.02
CA ARG A 436 -5.01 46.41 -33.23
C ARG A 436 -5.22 46.48 -31.72
N ASN A 437 -6.32 47.07 -31.24
CA ASN A 437 -6.63 47.17 -29.80
C ASN A 437 -7.55 46.05 -29.32
N GLU A 438 -8.68 45.76 -30.01
CA GLU A 438 -9.54 44.60 -29.68
C GLU A 438 -8.76 43.28 -29.66
N SER A 439 -7.86 43.08 -30.64
CA SER A 439 -7.01 41.89 -30.73
C SER A 439 -6.04 41.70 -29.56
N GLN A 440 -5.71 42.74 -28.78
CA GLN A 440 -4.85 42.61 -27.61
C GLN A 440 -5.66 42.30 -26.34
N GLU A 441 -6.88 42.83 -26.24
CA GLU A 441 -7.71 42.60 -25.06
C GLU A 441 -8.35 41.20 -25.07
N ASP A 442 -8.80 40.72 -26.24
CA ASP A 442 -9.24 39.33 -26.40
C ASP A 442 -8.10 38.33 -26.22
N GLN A 443 -6.86 38.68 -26.63
CA GLN A 443 -5.70 37.82 -26.41
C GLN A 443 -5.31 37.75 -24.92
N LYS A 444 -5.35 38.88 -24.20
CA LYS A 444 -5.10 38.90 -22.75
C LYS A 444 -6.11 38.04 -21.97
N ARG A 445 -7.41 38.12 -22.31
CA ARG A 445 -8.45 37.28 -21.69
C ARG A 445 -8.31 35.79 -22.00
N ARG A 446 -7.73 35.44 -23.16
CA ARG A 446 -7.40 34.04 -23.51
C ARG A 446 -6.20 33.53 -22.71
N GLU A 447 -5.14 34.33 -22.59
CA GLU A 447 -3.98 34.00 -21.78
C GLU A 447 -4.35 33.88 -20.29
N GLU A 448 -5.25 34.73 -19.78
CA GLU A 448 -5.81 34.62 -18.42
C GLU A 448 -6.62 33.32 -18.23
N ALA A 449 -7.54 32.98 -19.13
CA ALA A 449 -8.34 31.75 -19.04
C ALA A 449 -7.50 30.46 -19.22
N GLU A 450 -6.49 30.47 -20.11
CA GLU A 450 -5.55 29.34 -20.26
C GLU A 450 -4.69 29.15 -19.01
N THR A 451 -4.33 30.23 -18.33
CA THR A 451 -3.59 30.18 -17.05
C THR A 451 -4.46 29.62 -15.93
N GLU A 452 -5.73 30.04 -15.82
CA GLU A 452 -6.66 29.49 -14.82
C GLU A 452 -6.91 27.98 -15.02
N VAL A 453 -7.13 27.53 -16.26
CA VAL A 453 -7.30 26.10 -16.57
C VAL A 453 -6.02 25.29 -16.28
N SER A 454 -4.83 25.88 -16.49
CA SER A 454 -3.56 25.23 -16.13
C SER A 454 -3.40 25.09 -14.62
N ILE A 455 -3.76 26.13 -13.84
CA ILE A 455 -3.72 26.11 -12.38
C ILE A 455 -4.71 25.09 -11.81
N LEU A 456 -5.91 24.98 -12.38
CA LEU A 456 -6.91 23.98 -11.98
C LEU A 456 -6.42 22.55 -12.24
N LYS A 457 -5.82 22.28 -13.40
CA LYS A 457 -5.21 20.97 -13.70
C LYS A 457 -4.07 20.63 -12.74
N GLU A 458 -3.20 21.58 -12.43
CA GLU A 458 -2.08 21.37 -11.50
C GLU A 458 -2.56 21.13 -10.05
N LYS A 459 -3.64 21.79 -9.60
CA LYS A 459 -4.28 21.50 -8.32
C LYS A 459 -4.84 20.08 -8.26
N LEU A 460 -5.66 19.69 -9.23
CA LEU A 460 -6.19 18.32 -9.32
C LEU A 460 -5.06 17.27 -9.30
N GLN A 461 -3.98 17.51 -10.04
CA GLN A 461 -2.87 16.56 -10.18
C GLN A 461 -1.95 16.50 -8.94
N ASN A 462 -1.95 17.53 -8.08
CA ASN A 462 -1.28 17.51 -6.78
C ASN A 462 -2.18 16.95 -5.67
N GLU A 463 -3.49 17.25 -5.65
CA GLU A 463 -4.43 16.64 -4.68
C GLU A 463 -4.52 15.11 -4.87
N SER A 464 -4.42 14.59 -6.10
CA SER A 464 -4.33 13.14 -6.34
C SER A 464 -3.06 12.47 -5.77
N ARG A 465 -2.10 13.24 -5.24
CA ARG A 465 -0.87 12.71 -4.61
C ARG A 465 -0.90 12.71 -3.08
N GLU A 466 -1.91 13.32 -2.46
CA GLU A 466 -2.00 13.43 -0.99
C GLU A 466 -2.89 12.35 -0.34
N ILE A 467 -3.21 11.27 -1.05
CA ILE A 467 -3.80 10.07 -0.43
C ILE A 467 -2.68 9.36 0.36
N PRO A 468 -2.73 9.31 1.70
CA PRO A 468 -1.73 8.60 2.48
C PRO A 468 -1.83 7.09 2.20
N PRO A 469 -0.69 6.36 2.17
CA PRO A 469 -0.74 4.92 1.95
C PRO A 469 -1.54 4.26 3.08
N SER A 470 -2.59 3.52 2.68
CA SER A 470 -3.41 2.70 3.58
C SER A 470 -2.55 1.96 4.60
N SER A 471 -2.77 2.28 5.88
CA SER A 471 -2.13 1.63 7.01
C SER A 471 -2.57 0.18 7.05
N ARG A 472 -1.66 -0.74 6.69
CA ARG A 472 -1.87 -2.18 6.83
C ARG A 472 -2.16 -2.51 8.30
N PRO A 473 -3.14 -3.40 8.59
CA PRO A 473 -3.25 -3.98 9.92
C PRO A 473 -2.00 -4.81 10.23
N LEU A 474 -1.51 -4.68 11.47
CA LEU A 474 -0.45 -5.50 12.08
C LEU A 474 -1.09 -6.64 12.89
#